data_AF-A0AAD8YDA4-F1
#
_entry.id   AF-A0AAD8YDA4-F1
#
_cell.length_a   1.000
_cell.length_b   1.000
_cell.length_c   1.000
_cell.angle_alpha   90.00
_cell.angle_beta   90.00
_cell.angle_gamma   90.00
#
_symmetry.space_group_name_H-M   'P 1'
#
loop_
_entity.id
_entity.type
_entity.pdbx_description
1 polymer ?
#
loop_
_entity_poly.entity_id
_entity_poly.type
_entity_poly.pdbx_seq_one_letter_code
_entity_poly.pdbx_strand_id
1 'polypeptide(L)'
;MVKSTIILSAAAMASCAYAFAPQQVVVNRNNNLVSSSTTAMQASRRDFFIRAGSTALVTLTTATINSSPAVAATTPPTAEEIERIKVGYKNIQYLLDNWEQETTVCRENGGECKRDADAARRAMGLRSTTDPLFQIEKVFNKVKYMEDIDLDKLEQFFEATEDWNTAMNMSNSMAFISQFAEYNPGGGKDEVLKYLNEAEIQVKLAEKALSVILDCVTSSPQ
;
A
#
# COMPACT_ATOMS: atom_id res chain seq x y z
N MET A 1 -35.18 -35.81 -27.08
CA MET A 1 -35.81 -34.47 -27.09
C MET A 1 -36.72 -34.35 -25.89
N VAL A 2 -36.21 -33.76 -24.80
CA VAL A 2 -37.00 -33.50 -23.59
C VAL A 2 -36.89 -32.01 -23.33
N LYS A 3 -38.02 -31.30 -23.49
CA LYS A 3 -38.17 -29.88 -23.17
C LYS A 3 -38.31 -29.78 -21.66
N SER A 4 -37.37 -29.11 -20.98
CA SER A 4 -37.57 -28.66 -19.60
C SER A 4 -37.54 -27.14 -19.56
N THR A 5 -38.67 -26.62 -19.09
CA THR A 5 -39.07 -25.23 -19.00
C THR A 5 -38.37 -24.53 -17.83
N ILE A 6 -38.02 -23.28 -18.08
CA ILE A 6 -37.45 -22.26 -17.19
C ILE A 6 -38.41 -21.95 -16.03
N ILE A 7 -37.88 -21.86 -14.81
CA ILE A 7 -38.49 -21.07 -13.72
C ILE A 7 -37.41 -20.11 -13.18
N LEU A 8 -37.53 -18.83 -13.53
CA LEU A 8 -36.85 -17.72 -12.85
C LEU A 8 -37.56 -17.48 -11.51
N SER A 9 -36.82 -17.50 -10.40
CA SER A 9 -37.27 -16.90 -9.15
C SER A 9 -36.47 -15.63 -8.88
N ALA A 10 -37.13 -14.49 -9.08
CA ALA A 10 -36.67 -13.19 -8.63
C ALA A 10 -36.92 -13.07 -7.12
N ALA A 11 -35.86 -12.86 -6.32
CA ALA A 11 -35.98 -12.48 -4.93
C ALA A 11 -35.85 -10.95 -4.82
N ALA A 12 -36.89 -10.35 -4.25
CA ALA A 12 -37.08 -8.92 -4.11
C ALA A 12 -36.22 -8.31 -2.98
N MET A 13 -35.93 -7.02 -3.18
CA MET A 13 -35.20 -6.12 -2.28
C MET A 13 -35.84 -6.00 -0.89
N ALA A 14 -35.01 -5.94 0.15
CA ALA A 14 -35.34 -5.33 1.43
C ALA A 14 -34.29 -4.26 1.75
N SER A 15 -34.70 -3.00 1.60
CA SER A 15 -33.93 -1.80 1.93
C SER A 15 -34.24 -1.43 3.37
N CYS A 16 -33.25 -1.46 4.26
CA CYS A 16 -33.38 -0.93 5.62
C CYS A 16 -32.80 0.48 5.66
N ALA A 17 -33.69 1.47 5.68
CA ALA A 17 -33.37 2.87 5.92
C ALA A 17 -32.99 3.07 7.40
N TYR A 18 -31.82 3.65 7.65
CA TYR A 18 -31.47 4.28 8.93
C TYR A 18 -31.62 5.80 8.79
N ALA A 19 -32.46 6.39 9.65
CA ALA A 19 -32.64 7.83 9.74
C ALA A 19 -31.99 8.40 11.02
N PHE A 20 -31.06 9.34 10.78
CA PHE A 20 -30.77 10.60 11.48
C PHE A 20 -30.56 10.69 13.01
N ALA A 21 -29.42 11.28 13.39
CA ALA A 21 -29.39 12.51 14.22
C ALA A 21 -28.05 13.29 14.04
N PRO A 22 -28.06 14.61 13.78
CA PRO A 22 -26.86 15.43 13.72
C PRO A 22 -26.51 16.03 15.10
N GLN A 23 -25.25 15.95 15.52
CA GLN A 23 -24.76 16.69 16.69
C GLN A 23 -24.50 18.15 16.32
N GLN A 24 -25.20 19.06 17.01
CA GLN A 24 -24.95 20.50 16.90
C GLN A 24 -23.74 20.90 17.77
N VAL A 25 -22.76 21.52 17.11
CA VAL A 25 -21.63 22.18 17.76
C VAL A 25 -22.11 23.52 18.31
N VAL A 26 -22.12 23.65 19.63
CA VAL A 26 -22.35 24.94 20.30
C VAL A 26 -21.06 25.75 20.26
N VAL A 27 -21.06 26.83 19.49
CA VAL A 27 -20.04 27.88 19.52
C VAL A 27 -20.42 28.87 20.62
N ASN A 28 -19.56 29.06 21.63
CA ASN A 28 -19.66 30.18 22.55
C ASN A 28 -18.42 31.08 22.44
N ARG A 29 -18.65 32.40 22.33
CA ARG A 29 -17.65 33.43 22.01
C ARG A 29 -17.79 34.57 23.03
N ASN A 30 -16.64 35.21 23.34
CA ASN A 30 -16.42 36.47 24.08
C ASN A 30 -16.16 36.32 25.59
N ASN A 31 -15.30 37.10 26.27
CA ASN A 31 -14.14 37.94 25.94
C ASN A 31 -13.47 38.35 27.29
N ASN A 32 -12.14 38.51 27.26
CA ASN A 32 -11.33 39.51 27.99
C ASN A 32 -10.88 39.40 29.47
N LEU A 33 -9.53 39.48 29.61
CA LEU A 33 -8.68 40.19 30.61
C LEU A 33 -8.63 39.59 32.05
N VAL A 34 -7.48 39.24 32.65
CA VAL A 34 -6.31 40.06 33.03
C VAL A 34 -5.05 39.19 33.32
N SER A 35 -3.86 39.78 33.11
CA SER A 35 -2.49 39.29 33.25
C SER A 35 -2.09 38.54 34.54
N SER A 36 -1.10 37.65 34.40
CA SER A 36 0.08 37.60 35.29
C SER A 36 1.28 37.03 34.54
N SER A 37 2.32 37.85 34.44
CA SER A 37 3.60 37.58 33.81
C SER A 37 4.42 36.61 34.66
N THR A 38 4.92 35.53 34.06
CA THR A 38 6.20 34.93 34.46
C THR A 38 6.95 34.51 33.21
N THR A 39 8.08 35.17 33.03
CA THR A 39 9.09 34.98 31.99
C THR A 39 9.73 33.60 32.15
N ALA A 40 9.57 32.75 31.14
CA ALA A 40 10.47 31.62 30.90
C ALA A 40 10.79 31.58 29.41
N MET A 41 11.99 32.04 29.09
CA MET A 41 12.61 32.08 27.79
C MET A 41 12.80 30.65 27.27
N GLN A 42 11.95 30.21 26.32
CA GLN A 42 12.17 28.97 25.58
C GLN A 42 12.69 29.30 24.17
N ALA A 43 13.92 28.84 23.95
CA ALA A 43 14.72 29.04 22.76
C ALA A 43 13.99 28.59 21.48
N SER A 44 13.97 29.49 20.50
CA SER A 44 13.44 29.25 19.16
C SER A 44 14.42 28.42 18.35
N ARG A 45 13.92 27.40 17.62
CA ARG A 45 14.67 26.48 16.74
C ARG A 45 15.39 27.16 15.56
N ARG A 46 15.41 28.50 15.50
CA ARG A 46 16.05 29.31 14.46
C ARG A 46 17.47 29.78 14.80
N ASP A 47 17.94 29.58 16.04
CA ASP A 47 19.28 30.03 16.45
C ASP A 47 20.43 29.04 16.16
N PHE A 48 20.15 27.89 15.53
CA PHE A 48 21.18 26.90 15.23
C PHE A 48 21.93 27.15 13.89
N PHE A 49 21.45 28.06 13.04
CA PHE A 49 22.04 28.29 11.72
C PHE A 49 22.99 29.48 11.62
N ILE A 50 23.27 30.19 12.71
CA ILE A 50 24.22 31.31 12.69
C ILE A 50 25.25 31.14 13.80
N ARG A 51 26.27 30.30 13.55
CA ARG A 51 27.64 30.44 14.10
C ARG A 51 28.55 29.29 13.63
N ALA A 52 29.22 29.50 12.51
CA ALA A 52 30.57 28.98 12.28
C ALA A 52 31.20 29.74 11.10
N GLY A 53 31.58 30.99 11.36
CA GLY A 53 32.45 31.76 10.48
C GLY A 53 33.91 31.38 10.70
N SER A 54 34.57 31.00 9.61
CA SER A 54 35.95 31.33 9.24
C SER A 54 37.10 31.03 10.22
N THR A 55 37.78 29.91 10.00
CA THR A 55 39.25 29.83 10.10
C THR A 55 39.81 29.12 8.87
N ALA A 56 40.82 29.72 8.24
CA ALA A 56 41.48 29.24 7.03
C ALA A 56 42.83 28.59 7.39
N LEU A 57 43.13 27.39 6.85
CA LEU A 57 44.46 26.98 6.34
C LEU A 57 44.46 25.54 5.74
N VAL A 58 44.61 25.48 4.42
CA VAL A 58 45.38 24.58 3.50
C VAL A 58 45.63 23.07 3.83
N THR A 59 45.44 22.25 2.77
CA THR A 59 45.94 20.86 2.47
C THR A 59 45.28 19.69 3.22
N LEU A 60 44.82 18.57 2.63
CA LEU A 60 45.13 17.83 1.40
C LEU A 60 43.85 17.37 0.66
N THR A 61 43.95 17.22 -0.66
CA THR A 61 42.94 16.60 -1.54
C THR A 61 42.80 15.10 -1.30
N THR A 62 41.86 14.71 -0.45
CA THR A 62 41.14 13.44 -0.58
C THR A 62 39.78 13.76 -1.18
N ALA A 63 39.55 13.35 -2.43
CA ALA A 63 38.25 13.42 -3.06
C ALA A 63 37.30 12.48 -2.29
N THR A 64 36.66 13.01 -1.25
CA THR A 64 35.48 12.38 -0.69
C THR A 64 34.42 12.51 -1.75
N ILE A 65 34.06 11.37 -2.33
CA ILE A 65 32.92 11.22 -3.22
C ILE A 65 31.71 11.64 -2.38
N ASN A 66 31.33 12.91 -2.49
CA ASN A 66 30.09 13.40 -1.92
C ASN A 66 28.98 12.74 -2.72
N SER A 67 28.56 11.55 -2.29
CA SER A 67 27.29 10.97 -2.67
C SER A 67 26.20 11.89 -2.12
N SER A 68 25.92 12.97 -2.83
CA SER A 68 24.74 13.80 -2.61
C SER A 68 23.53 12.90 -2.79
N PRO A 69 22.71 12.65 -1.75
CA PRO A 69 21.52 11.82 -1.85
C PRO A 69 20.38 12.48 -2.66
N ALA A 70 20.67 13.54 -3.43
CA ALA A 70 19.69 14.41 -4.07
C ALA A 70 19.60 14.27 -5.60
N VAL A 71 20.41 13.42 -6.26
CA VAL A 71 20.39 13.22 -7.73
C VAL A 71 19.57 11.98 -8.15
N ALA A 72 18.79 11.39 -7.24
CA ALA A 72 17.96 10.23 -7.56
C ALA A 72 16.53 10.57 -8.06
N ALA A 73 16.13 11.84 -8.01
CA ALA A 73 14.73 12.24 -8.16
C ALA A 73 14.25 12.49 -9.60
N THR A 74 15.09 12.30 -10.62
CA THR A 74 14.75 12.60 -12.04
C THR A 74 15.26 11.54 -13.01
N THR A 75 15.42 10.31 -12.54
CA THR A 75 15.94 9.21 -13.37
C THR A 75 14.85 8.18 -13.61
N PRO A 76 14.81 7.55 -14.80
CA PRO A 76 13.91 6.43 -15.07
C PRO A 76 14.18 5.26 -14.11
N PRO A 77 13.23 4.31 -13.97
CA PRO A 77 13.44 3.09 -13.19
C PRO A 77 14.69 2.34 -13.66
N THR A 78 15.50 1.82 -12.74
CA THR A 78 16.64 0.96 -13.12
C THR A 78 16.15 -0.44 -13.54
N ALA A 79 17.01 -1.21 -14.21
CA ALA A 79 16.70 -2.59 -14.58
C ALA A 79 16.37 -3.46 -13.36
N GLU A 80 17.07 -3.26 -12.24
CA GLU A 80 16.81 -3.96 -10.97
C GLU A 80 15.45 -3.56 -10.38
N GLU A 81 15.05 -2.30 -10.52
CA GLU A 81 13.74 -1.83 -10.08
C GLU A 81 12.60 -2.44 -10.92
N ILE A 82 12.79 -2.56 -12.23
CA ILE A 82 11.84 -3.26 -13.12
C ILE A 82 11.81 -4.76 -12.79
N GLU A 83 12.96 -5.38 -12.48
CA GLU A 83 13.02 -6.79 -12.09
C GLU A 83 12.24 -7.05 -10.80
N ARG A 84 12.25 -6.11 -9.85
CA ARG A 84 11.42 -6.21 -8.64
C ARG A 84 9.93 -6.28 -8.95
N ILE A 85 9.45 -5.53 -9.96
CA ILE A 85 8.06 -5.60 -10.43
C ILE A 85 7.76 -7.00 -10.97
N LYS A 86 8.65 -7.55 -11.81
CA LYS A 86 8.52 -8.91 -12.39
C LYS A 86 8.49 -10.00 -11.33
N VAL A 87 9.41 -9.95 -10.37
CA VAL A 87 9.48 -10.92 -9.26
C VAL A 87 8.24 -10.79 -8.37
N GLY A 88 7.83 -9.57 -8.05
CA GLY A 88 6.61 -9.29 -7.29
C GLY A 88 5.36 -9.85 -7.97
N TYR A 89 5.22 -9.62 -9.27
CA TYR A 89 4.13 -10.16 -10.08
C TYR A 89 4.07 -11.70 -10.04
N LYS A 90 5.21 -12.37 -10.24
CA LYS A 90 5.30 -13.84 -10.13
C LYS A 90 4.95 -14.35 -8.73
N ASN A 91 5.36 -13.65 -7.68
CA ASN A 91 5.02 -14.01 -6.31
C ASN A 91 3.52 -13.90 -6.04
N ILE A 92 2.86 -12.87 -6.59
CA ILE A 92 1.40 -12.72 -6.49
C ILE A 92 0.71 -13.86 -7.26
N GLN A 93 1.15 -14.19 -8.47
CA GLN A 93 0.60 -15.32 -9.22
C GLN A 93 0.74 -16.64 -8.46
N TYR A 94 1.94 -16.93 -7.94
CA TYR A 94 2.17 -18.13 -7.12
C TYR A 94 1.25 -18.17 -5.90
N LEU A 95 1.10 -17.05 -5.19
CA LEU A 95 0.18 -16.97 -4.06
C LEU A 95 -1.26 -17.26 -4.48
N LEU A 96 -1.74 -16.68 -5.58
CA LEU A 96 -3.12 -16.88 -6.05
C LEU A 96 -3.36 -18.32 -6.51
N ASP A 97 -2.40 -18.95 -7.17
CA ASP A 97 -2.47 -20.35 -7.61
C ASP A 97 -2.45 -21.33 -6.43
N ASN A 98 -1.83 -20.93 -5.31
CA ASN A 98 -1.65 -21.75 -4.12
C ASN A 98 -2.35 -21.15 -2.89
N TRP A 99 -3.41 -20.37 -3.10
CA TRP A 99 -3.99 -19.51 -2.05
C TRP A 99 -4.32 -20.27 -0.78
N GLU A 100 -5.02 -21.41 -0.90
CA GLU A 100 -5.39 -22.21 0.27
C GLU A 100 -4.17 -22.76 1.01
N GLN A 101 -3.17 -23.24 0.29
CA GLN A 101 -1.95 -23.80 0.88
C GLN A 101 -1.16 -22.71 1.61
N GLU A 102 -0.89 -21.60 0.95
CA GLU A 102 -0.05 -20.52 1.47
C GLU A 102 -0.72 -19.73 2.60
N THR A 103 -2.06 -19.70 2.62
CA THR A 103 -2.83 -19.05 3.68
C THR A 103 -3.30 -20.01 4.77
N THR A 104 -2.74 -21.22 4.84
CA THR A 104 -3.03 -22.21 5.89
C THR A 104 -1.78 -22.56 6.67
N VAL A 105 -1.81 -22.34 7.98
CA VAL A 105 -0.72 -22.69 8.90
C VAL A 105 -1.18 -23.79 9.85
N CYS A 106 -0.59 -24.98 9.70
CA CYS A 106 -0.86 -26.12 10.58
C CYS A 106 0.22 -26.21 11.67
N ARG A 107 -0.18 -26.58 12.89
CA ARG A 107 0.79 -26.84 13.97
C ARG A 107 1.42 -28.23 13.78
N GLU A 108 2.73 -28.32 13.97
CA GLU A 108 3.54 -29.54 13.78
C GLU A 108 3.05 -30.76 14.59
N ASN A 109 2.33 -30.55 15.70
CA ASN A 109 1.85 -31.61 16.59
C ASN A 109 0.44 -32.14 16.24
N GLY A 110 0.01 -32.04 14.98
CA GLY A 110 -1.35 -32.46 14.57
C GLY A 110 -2.46 -31.58 15.14
N GLY A 111 -2.13 -30.33 15.49
CA GLY A 111 -3.10 -29.34 15.93
C GLY A 111 -3.94 -28.80 14.76
N GLU A 112 -5.04 -28.15 15.08
CA GLU A 112 -5.91 -27.54 14.08
C GLU A 112 -5.16 -26.51 13.22
N CYS A 113 -5.32 -26.65 11.90
CA CYS A 113 -4.80 -25.67 10.94
C CYS A 113 -5.60 -24.37 11.03
N LYS A 114 -4.88 -23.24 11.02
CA LYS A 114 -5.47 -21.91 11.03
C LYS A 114 -5.28 -21.22 9.69
N ARG A 115 -6.26 -20.42 9.29
CA ARG A 115 -6.13 -19.53 8.14
C ARG A 115 -5.41 -18.25 8.56
N ASP A 116 -4.42 -17.85 7.78
CA ASP A 116 -3.54 -16.71 8.09
C ASP A 116 -3.26 -15.88 6.83
N ALA A 117 -3.11 -14.56 7.00
CA ALA A 117 -2.95 -13.61 5.91
C ALA A 117 -1.50 -13.11 5.70
N ASP A 118 -0.50 -13.67 6.40
CA ASP A 118 0.92 -13.27 6.27
C ASP A 118 1.41 -13.45 4.84
N ALA A 119 1.03 -14.56 4.18
CA ALA A 119 1.39 -14.82 2.79
C ALA A 119 0.87 -13.72 1.84
N ALA A 120 -0.37 -13.27 2.02
CA ALA A 120 -0.95 -12.16 1.26
C ALA A 120 -0.18 -10.86 1.47
N ARG A 121 0.12 -10.50 2.72
CA ARG A 121 0.88 -9.29 3.05
C ARG A 121 2.30 -9.34 2.49
N ARG A 122 2.95 -10.51 2.53
CA ARG A 122 4.31 -10.72 2.01
C ARG A 122 4.37 -10.59 0.50
N ALA A 123 3.47 -11.25 -0.22
CA ALA A 123 3.42 -11.17 -1.69
C ALA A 123 3.22 -9.72 -2.16
N MET A 124 2.43 -8.94 -1.44
CA MET A 124 2.15 -7.53 -1.73
C MET A 124 3.25 -6.55 -1.28
N GLY A 125 4.35 -7.02 -0.69
CA GLY A 125 5.43 -6.14 -0.23
C GLY A 125 5.16 -5.37 1.07
N LEU A 126 4.22 -5.87 1.87
CA LEU A 126 3.70 -5.21 3.08
C LEU A 126 4.26 -5.82 4.38
N ARG A 127 5.15 -6.80 4.27
CA ARG A 127 5.64 -7.57 5.42
C ARG A 127 7.07 -7.22 5.82
N SER A 128 7.94 -6.98 4.85
CA SER A 128 9.36 -6.73 5.03
C SER A 128 9.89 -5.67 4.06
N THR A 129 10.96 -4.97 4.45
CA THR A 129 11.68 -4.04 3.58
C THR A 129 12.46 -4.73 2.45
N THR A 130 12.62 -6.05 2.55
CA THR A 130 13.29 -6.89 1.56
C THR A 130 12.33 -7.53 0.57
N ASP A 131 11.02 -7.34 0.75
CA ASP A 131 10.04 -7.89 -0.18
C ASP A 131 10.16 -7.16 -1.54
N PRO A 132 10.00 -7.86 -2.68
CA PRO A 132 10.18 -7.26 -3.99
C PRO A 132 9.36 -5.99 -4.20
N LEU A 133 8.11 -5.98 -3.74
CA LEU A 133 7.16 -4.87 -3.91
C LEU A 133 7.21 -3.82 -2.79
N PHE A 134 8.16 -3.91 -1.86
CA PHE A 134 8.29 -2.92 -0.79
C PHE A 134 8.49 -1.49 -1.35
N GLN A 135 7.55 -0.58 -1.05
CA GLN A 135 7.56 0.80 -1.54
C GLN A 135 7.65 0.89 -3.08
N ILE A 136 7.01 -0.03 -3.80
CA ILE A 136 7.09 -0.08 -5.26
C ILE A 136 6.52 1.17 -5.93
N GLU A 137 5.67 1.93 -5.24
CA GLU A 137 5.14 3.21 -5.70
C GLU A 137 6.26 4.23 -5.96
N LYS A 138 7.39 4.11 -5.26
CA LYS A 138 8.58 4.94 -5.55
C LYS A 138 9.17 4.62 -6.92
N VAL A 139 9.10 3.36 -7.35
CA VAL A 139 9.50 2.94 -8.70
C VAL A 139 8.49 3.43 -9.72
N PHE A 140 7.19 3.31 -9.44
CA PHE A 140 6.14 3.81 -10.34
C PHE A 140 6.27 5.32 -10.61
N ASN A 141 6.60 6.09 -9.58
CA ASN A 141 6.85 7.53 -9.71
C ASN A 141 8.03 7.90 -10.62
N LYS A 142 8.94 6.95 -10.91
CA LYS A 142 10.06 7.17 -11.83
C LYS A 142 9.70 6.96 -13.30
N VAL A 143 8.60 6.27 -13.59
CA VAL A 143 8.20 5.90 -14.97
C VAL A 143 7.99 7.14 -15.84
N LYS A 144 7.54 8.26 -15.28
CA LYS A 144 7.42 9.55 -15.99
C LYS A 144 8.75 10.13 -16.51
N TYR A 145 9.89 9.58 -16.10
CA TYR A 145 11.22 9.96 -16.57
C TYR A 145 11.77 9.01 -17.65
N MET A 146 10.98 8.03 -18.10
CA MET A 146 11.33 7.23 -19.27
C MET A 146 11.19 8.08 -20.53
N GLU A 147 12.22 8.09 -21.38
CA GLU A 147 12.24 8.91 -22.61
C GLU A 147 11.32 8.34 -23.69
N ASP A 148 11.10 7.03 -23.70
CA ASP A 148 10.37 6.28 -24.73
C ASP A 148 9.08 5.63 -24.21
N ILE A 149 8.36 6.31 -23.32
CA ILE A 149 7.01 5.85 -22.93
C ILE A 149 5.99 6.26 -24.00
N ASP A 150 5.25 5.27 -24.50
CA ASP A 150 4.11 5.51 -25.38
C ASP A 150 3.04 6.33 -24.62
N LEU A 151 2.62 7.46 -25.18
CA LEU A 151 1.64 8.35 -24.56
C LEU A 151 0.30 7.66 -24.30
N ASP A 152 -0.10 6.72 -25.17
CA ASP A 152 -1.32 5.94 -24.99
C ASP A 152 -1.20 4.91 -23.86
N LYS A 153 0.03 4.46 -23.57
CA LYS A 153 0.33 3.60 -22.41
C LYS A 153 0.55 4.39 -21.13
N LEU A 154 0.91 5.66 -21.23
CA LEU A 154 1.11 6.52 -20.06
C LEU A 154 -0.21 6.72 -19.29
N GLU A 155 -1.32 6.92 -19.99
CA GLU A 155 -2.65 6.99 -19.37
C GLU A 155 -3.02 5.67 -18.67
N GLN A 156 -2.86 4.54 -19.38
CA GLN A 156 -3.09 3.19 -18.82
C GLN A 156 -2.21 2.91 -17.61
N PHE A 157 -0.96 3.35 -17.62
CA PHE A 157 -0.04 3.22 -16.51
C PHE A 157 -0.52 3.98 -15.28
N PHE A 158 -1.01 5.22 -15.44
CA PHE A 158 -1.52 6.00 -14.32
C PHE A 158 -2.80 5.39 -13.74
N GLU A 159 -3.75 4.97 -14.58
CA GLU A 159 -4.95 4.27 -14.14
C GLU A 159 -4.60 2.99 -13.37
N ALA A 160 -3.72 2.16 -13.94
CA ALA A 160 -3.26 0.93 -13.30
C ALA A 160 -2.51 1.20 -11.98
N THR A 161 -1.79 2.33 -11.86
CA THR A 161 -1.13 2.72 -10.62
C THR A 161 -2.14 3.07 -9.52
N GLU A 162 -3.23 3.76 -9.86
CA GLU A 162 -4.30 4.06 -8.91
C GLU A 162 -5.08 2.80 -8.49
N ASP A 163 -5.35 1.90 -9.44
CA ASP A 163 -5.96 0.60 -9.18
C ASP A 163 -5.08 -0.26 -8.27
N TRP A 164 -3.77 -0.31 -8.54
CA TRP A 164 -2.79 -0.98 -7.67
C TRP A 164 -2.86 -0.44 -6.25
N ASN A 165 -2.79 0.88 -6.09
CA ASN A 165 -2.80 1.52 -4.77
C ASN A 165 -4.09 1.23 -4.01
N THR A 166 -5.23 1.29 -4.69
CA THR A 166 -6.54 0.98 -4.09
C THR A 166 -6.60 -0.48 -3.65
N ALA A 167 -6.27 -1.40 -4.55
CA ALA A 167 -6.30 -2.84 -4.29
C ALA A 167 -5.31 -3.25 -3.19
N MET A 168 -4.09 -2.71 -3.19
CA MET A 168 -3.08 -2.97 -2.16
C MET A 168 -3.55 -2.52 -0.77
N ASN A 169 -4.07 -1.29 -0.66
CA ASN A 169 -4.54 -0.75 0.62
C ASN A 169 -5.75 -1.53 1.16
N MET A 170 -6.67 -1.91 0.28
CA MET A 170 -7.83 -2.71 0.67
C MET A 170 -7.42 -4.14 1.07
N SER A 171 -6.54 -4.78 0.29
CA SER A 171 -5.98 -6.10 0.60
C SER A 171 -5.31 -6.10 1.97
N ASN A 172 -4.46 -5.10 2.25
CA ASN A 172 -3.81 -4.93 3.55
C ASN A 172 -4.81 -4.80 4.69
N SER A 173 -5.87 -4.01 4.48
CA SER A 173 -6.92 -3.80 5.48
C SER A 173 -7.68 -5.09 5.78
N MET A 174 -8.10 -5.82 4.74
CA MET A 174 -8.84 -7.07 4.90
C MET A 174 -7.97 -8.16 5.53
N ALA A 175 -6.71 -8.29 5.09
CA ALA A 175 -5.73 -9.20 5.67
C ALA A 175 -5.44 -8.87 7.14
N PHE A 176 -5.39 -7.60 7.50
CA PHE A 176 -5.22 -7.20 8.90
C PHE A 176 -6.45 -7.54 9.75
N ILE A 177 -7.65 -7.28 9.24
CA ILE A 177 -8.90 -7.60 9.95
C ILE A 177 -9.03 -9.11 10.17
N SER A 178 -8.72 -9.92 9.15
CA SER A 178 -8.84 -11.39 9.24
C SER A 178 -8.01 -11.98 10.38
N GLN A 179 -6.85 -11.38 10.69
CA GLN A 179 -5.97 -11.84 11.79
C GLN A 179 -6.61 -11.73 13.18
N PHE A 180 -7.59 -10.83 13.36
CA PHE A 180 -8.26 -10.60 14.64
C PHE A 180 -9.73 -11.02 14.64
N ALA A 181 -10.29 -11.36 13.47
CA ALA A 181 -11.70 -11.68 13.29
C ALA A 181 -12.17 -12.89 14.12
N GLU A 182 -11.28 -13.82 14.48
CA GLU A 182 -11.62 -14.97 15.33
C GLU A 182 -12.04 -14.55 16.75
N TYR A 183 -11.46 -13.48 17.28
CA TYR A 183 -11.56 -13.12 18.71
C TYR A 183 -12.54 -11.96 18.99
N ASN A 184 -13.11 -11.36 17.95
CA ASN A 184 -14.04 -10.24 18.09
C ASN A 184 -15.45 -10.71 18.51
N PRO A 185 -16.26 -9.86 19.16
CA PRO A 185 -17.66 -10.16 19.42
C PRO A 185 -18.40 -10.48 18.11
N GLY A 186 -19.04 -11.66 18.03
CA GLY A 186 -19.66 -12.15 16.78
C GLY A 186 -18.67 -12.68 15.74
N GLY A 187 -17.40 -12.84 16.11
CA GLY A 187 -16.34 -13.39 15.28
C GLY A 187 -16.37 -14.92 15.17
N GLY A 188 -15.28 -15.47 14.66
CA GLY A 188 -15.08 -16.91 14.48
C GLY A 188 -14.28 -17.22 13.23
N LYS A 189 -14.06 -18.51 12.96
CA LYS A 189 -13.29 -18.96 11.79
C LYS A 189 -13.93 -18.54 10.47
N ASP A 190 -15.25 -18.47 10.42
CA ASP A 190 -15.97 -18.02 9.23
C ASP A 190 -15.73 -16.53 8.95
N GLU A 191 -15.64 -15.70 9.99
CA GLU A 191 -15.29 -14.28 9.82
C GLU A 191 -13.81 -14.10 9.42
N VAL A 192 -12.89 -14.91 9.97
CA VAL A 192 -11.50 -14.96 9.47
C VAL A 192 -11.48 -15.26 7.98
N LEU A 193 -12.18 -16.32 7.56
CA LEU A 193 -12.21 -16.77 6.17
C LEU A 193 -12.86 -15.73 5.26
N LYS A 194 -13.94 -15.09 5.69
CA LYS A 194 -14.60 -14.00 4.95
C LYS A 194 -13.62 -12.87 4.66
N TYR A 195 -12.97 -12.30 5.67
CA TYR A 195 -12.02 -11.21 5.44
C TYR A 195 -10.78 -11.65 4.67
N LEU A 196 -10.33 -12.90 4.84
CA LEU A 196 -9.25 -13.45 4.04
C LEU A 196 -9.62 -13.57 2.56
N ASN A 197 -10.84 -14.04 2.25
CA ASN A 197 -11.33 -14.14 0.88
C ASN A 197 -11.55 -12.74 0.26
N GLU A 198 -11.99 -11.76 1.05
CA GLU A 198 -12.01 -10.36 0.59
C GLU A 198 -10.60 -9.86 0.28
N ALA A 199 -9.60 -10.21 1.09
CA ALA A 199 -8.21 -9.89 0.78
C ALA A 199 -7.75 -10.55 -0.54
N GLU A 200 -8.12 -11.81 -0.79
CA GLU A 200 -7.84 -12.51 -2.05
C GLU A 200 -8.39 -11.78 -3.27
N ILE A 201 -9.63 -11.31 -3.20
CA ILE A 201 -10.27 -10.54 -4.27
C ILE A 201 -9.42 -9.30 -4.58
N GLN A 202 -8.95 -8.60 -3.55
CA GLN A 202 -8.11 -7.43 -3.73
C GLN A 202 -6.71 -7.78 -4.28
N VAL A 203 -6.12 -8.91 -3.88
CA VAL A 203 -4.87 -9.40 -4.48
C VAL A 203 -5.04 -9.68 -5.98
N LYS A 204 -6.18 -10.24 -6.40
CA LYS A 204 -6.49 -10.45 -7.83
C LYS A 204 -6.63 -9.13 -8.61
N LEU A 205 -7.15 -8.08 -7.98
CA LEU A 205 -7.20 -6.75 -8.61
C LEU A 205 -5.81 -6.14 -8.72
N ALA A 206 -5.00 -6.27 -7.67
CA ALA A 206 -3.63 -5.81 -7.67
C ALA A 206 -2.77 -6.55 -8.72
N GLU A 207 -2.97 -7.86 -8.90
CA GLU A 207 -2.31 -8.66 -9.95
C GLU A 207 -2.58 -8.10 -11.34
N LYS A 208 -3.85 -7.83 -11.66
CA LYS A 208 -4.25 -7.25 -12.95
C LYS A 208 -3.62 -5.88 -13.19
N ALA A 209 -3.68 -5.01 -12.19
CA ALA A 209 -3.06 -3.68 -12.25
C ALA A 209 -1.54 -3.79 -12.46
N LEU A 210 -0.87 -4.69 -11.73
CA LEU A 210 0.57 -4.90 -11.86
C LEU A 210 0.96 -5.48 -13.22
N SER A 211 0.11 -6.31 -13.83
CA SER A 211 0.32 -6.81 -15.19
C SER A 211 0.31 -5.67 -16.21
N VAL A 212 -0.62 -4.72 -16.10
CA VAL A 212 -0.68 -3.55 -16.99
C VAL A 212 0.55 -2.65 -16.78
N ILE A 213 0.90 -2.38 -15.52
CA ILE A 213 2.12 -1.64 -15.18
C ILE A 213 3.35 -2.31 -15.80
N LEU A 214 3.46 -3.64 -15.69
CA LEU A 214 4.59 -4.38 -16.23
C LEU A 214 4.67 -4.29 -17.75
N ASP A 215 3.55 -4.40 -18.47
CA ASP A 215 3.52 -4.20 -19.92
C ASP A 215 4.01 -2.81 -20.30
N CYS A 216 3.56 -1.77 -19.59
CA CYS A 216 3.95 -0.39 -19.84
C CYS A 216 5.45 -0.16 -19.67
N VAL A 217 6.08 -0.74 -18.63
CA VAL A 217 7.50 -0.49 -18.32
C VAL A 217 8.47 -1.45 -19.00
N THR A 218 7.99 -2.51 -19.66
CA THR A 218 8.86 -3.50 -20.35
C THR A 218 8.76 -3.46 -21.87
N SER A 219 7.76 -2.79 -22.42
CA SER A 219 7.58 -2.63 -23.86
C SER A 219 8.35 -1.45 -24.47
N SER A 220 8.95 -0.58 -23.64
CA SER A 220 9.89 0.45 -24.11
C SER A 220 11.22 -0.19 -24.54
N PRO A 221 11.79 0.17 -25.71
CA PRO A 221 13.16 -0.21 -26.05
C PRO A 221 14.12 0.30 -24.98
N GLN A 222 15.00 -0.57 -24.47
CA GLN A 222 16.11 -0.17 -23.59
C GLN A 222 17.26 0.44 -24.38
#